data_AF-Q17Q11-F1
#
_entry.id   AF-Q17Q11-F1
#
_cell.length_a   1.000
_cell.length_b   1.000
_cell.length_c   1.000
_cell.angle_alpha   90.00
_cell.angle_beta   90.00
_cell.angle_gamma   90.00
#
_symmetry.space_group_name_H-M   'P 1'
#
loop_
_entity.id
_entity.type
_entity.pdbx_description
1 polymer ?
#
loop_
_entity_poly.entity_id
_entity_poly.type
_entity_poly.pdbx_seq_one_letter_code
_entity_poly.pdbx_strand_id
1 'polypeptide(L)'
;MSTLLPKPPNPDDKPKPDATKSTGIFFPNADLDEIAKHFIGNNTRFRENIIIPKMYGAVQIKTNEEKLVEAAFESCAFKSLMSCVLGYGLGAAIGLFSSSVNPNIADPLAGEKQQTAREIFREMRQATHSYGKNFAVIGAVFAAVECVIESKRGVSDWKNGTYAGAVTGGLIGLRAGVKAGIFGAAGFAAFSTVIDYYMRHR
;
A
#
# COMPACT_ATOMS: atom_id res chain seq x y z
N MET A 1 -1.13 -19.89 1.79
CA MET A 1 -1.81 -20.98 1.06
C MET A 1 -0.75 -21.72 0.28
N SER A 2 -0.21 -22.77 0.90
CA SER A 2 0.94 -23.53 0.40
C SER A 2 0.46 -24.45 -0.72
N THR A 3 0.45 -23.97 -1.96
CA THR A 3 0.22 -24.82 -3.12
C THR A 3 1.43 -25.74 -3.28
N LEU A 4 1.20 -27.00 -2.91
CA LEU A 4 2.05 -28.16 -3.12
C LEU A 4 2.48 -28.20 -4.60
N LEU A 5 3.75 -27.89 -4.86
CA LEU A 5 4.37 -28.24 -6.13
C LEU A 5 4.39 -29.77 -6.23
N PRO A 6 3.89 -30.38 -7.32
CA PRO A 6 3.97 -31.82 -7.50
C PRO A 6 5.44 -32.28 -7.55
N LYS A 7 5.73 -33.43 -6.92
CA LYS A 7 7.06 -34.03 -6.83
C LYS A 7 7.62 -34.31 -8.24
N PRO A 8 8.91 -34.05 -8.51
CA PRO A 8 9.49 -34.23 -9.84
C PRO A 8 9.52 -35.70 -10.28
N PRO A 9 9.26 -36.00 -11.57
CA PRO A 9 9.40 -37.35 -12.12
C PRO A 9 10.88 -37.75 -12.27
N ASN A 10 11.17 -39.03 -12.04
CA ASN A 10 12.53 -39.59 -12.09
C ASN A 10 13.10 -39.57 -13.52
N PRO A 11 14.41 -39.31 -13.69
CA PRO A 11 15.05 -39.18 -15.00
C PRO A 11 15.16 -40.49 -15.80
N ASP A 12 14.88 -41.65 -15.19
CA ASP A 12 15.04 -42.97 -15.81
C ASP A 12 13.75 -43.53 -16.45
N ASP A 13 12.61 -42.86 -16.28
CA ASP A 13 11.36 -43.27 -16.95
C ASP A 13 11.35 -42.81 -18.40
N LYS A 14 11.82 -43.67 -19.31
CA LYS A 14 11.65 -43.47 -20.75
C LYS A 14 10.20 -43.82 -21.13
N PRO A 15 9.42 -42.91 -21.73
CA PRO A 15 8.11 -43.27 -22.24
C PRO A 15 8.26 -44.26 -23.40
N LYS A 16 7.54 -45.38 -23.35
CA LYS A 16 7.46 -46.35 -24.45
C LYS A 16 6.82 -45.69 -25.67
N PRO A 17 7.26 -46.01 -26.90
CA PRO A 17 6.65 -45.47 -28.10
C PRO A 17 5.35 -46.21 -28.37
N ASP A 18 4.23 -45.67 -27.89
CA ASP A 18 2.90 -46.19 -28.24
C ASP A 18 2.51 -45.65 -29.62
N ALA A 19 2.63 -46.53 -30.62
CA ALA A 19 2.19 -46.31 -31.99
C ALA A 19 0.66 -46.17 -32.04
N THR A 20 0.15 -44.95 -31.87
CA THR A 20 -1.27 -44.68 -32.14
C THR A 20 -1.47 -43.29 -32.73
N LYS A 21 -2.06 -43.24 -33.93
CA LYS A 21 -2.49 -42.04 -34.67
C LYS A 21 -3.14 -41.01 -33.72
N SER A 22 -2.43 -39.92 -33.40
CA SER A 22 -3.02 -38.84 -32.60
C SER A 22 -3.47 -37.70 -33.51
N THR A 23 -4.79 -37.48 -33.59
CA THR A 23 -5.37 -36.18 -33.95
C THR A 23 -4.65 -35.08 -33.17
N GLY A 24 -3.97 -34.17 -33.87
CA GLY A 24 -3.13 -33.16 -33.26
C GLY A 24 -3.94 -32.18 -32.40
N ILE A 25 -3.41 -31.82 -31.23
CA ILE A 25 -4.10 -30.98 -30.23
C ILE A 25 -3.90 -29.49 -30.54
N PHE A 26 -2.74 -29.12 -31.07
CA PHE A 26 -2.36 -27.75 -31.42
C PHE A 26 -2.30 -27.53 -32.93
N PHE A 27 -1.84 -28.53 -33.70
CA PHE A 27 -1.71 -28.40 -35.16
C PHE A 27 -2.16 -29.66 -35.91
N PRO A 28 -2.73 -29.54 -37.13
CA PRO A 28 -3.12 -30.68 -37.96
C PRO A 28 -1.94 -31.54 -38.42
N ASN A 29 -0.74 -30.96 -38.50
CA ASN A 29 0.49 -31.65 -38.88
C ASN A 29 1.10 -32.33 -37.65
N ALA A 30 1.28 -33.65 -37.72
CA ALA A 30 1.79 -34.45 -36.60
C ALA A 30 3.17 -33.99 -36.09
N ASP A 31 4.10 -33.65 -37.01
CA ASP A 31 5.44 -33.20 -36.65
C ASP A 31 5.43 -31.86 -35.89
N LEU A 32 4.58 -30.92 -36.31
CA LEU A 32 4.44 -29.61 -35.65
C LEU A 32 3.74 -29.76 -34.30
N ASP A 33 2.80 -30.69 -34.19
CA ASP A 33 2.09 -30.97 -32.94
C ASP A 33 3.01 -31.63 -31.90
N GLU A 34 3.93 -32.50 -32.33
CA GLU A 34 4.96 -33.08 -31.45
C GLU A 34 5.97 -32.03 -30.98
N ILE A 35 6.43 -31.15 -31.87
CA ILE A 35 7.29 -30.02 -31.53
C ILE A 35 6.56 -29.06 -30.56
N ALA A 36 5.29 -28.75 -30.81
CA ALA A 36 4.48 -27.91 -29.94
C ALA A 36 4.29 -28.55 -28.55
N LYS A 37 4.00 -29.85 -28.49
CA LYS A 37 3.94 -30.61 -27.22
C LYS A 37 5.28 -30.61 -26.50
N HIS A 38 6.40 -30.66 -27.21
CA HIS A 38 7.73 -30.58 -26.62
C HIS A 38 8.02 -29.23 -25.97
N PHE A 39 7.68 -28.12 -26.63
CA PHE A 39 7.99 -26.78 -26.13
C PHE A 39 6.93 -26.19 -25.18
N ILE A 40 5.66 -26.55 -25.35
CA ILE A 40 4.51 -25.96 -24.63
C ILE A 40 3.90 -26.98 -23.64
N GLY A 41 3.90 -28.26 -23.98
CA GLY A 41 3.21 -29.30 -23.20
C GLY A 41 4.00 -29.87 -22.01
N ASN A 42 5.33 -29.78 -22.02
CA ASN A 42 6.18 -30.36 -20.97
C ASN A 42 6.68 -29.30 -19.97
N ASN A 43 5.78 -28.77 -19.14
CA ASN A 43 6.10 -27.79 -18.08
C ASN A 43 6.92 -28.37 -16.91
N THR A 44 7.15 -29.70 -16.90
CA THR A 44 7.93 -30.39 -15.86
C THR A 44 9.40 -30.58 -16.23
N ARG A 45 9.85 -30.12 -17.40
CA ARG A 45 11.26 -30.24 -17.77
C ARG A 45 12.11 -29.25 -16.96
N PHE A 46 12.95 -29.77 -16.07
CA PHE A 46 13.98 -28.97 -15.40
C PHE A 46 14.94 -28.42 -16.47
N ARG A 47 14.91 -27.10 -16.68
CA ARG A 47 15.94 -26.42 -17.49
C ARG A 47 17.18 -26.25 -16.61
N GLU A 48 18.19 -27.06 -16.88
CA GLU A 48 19.50 -27.01 -16.20
C GLU A 48 20.17 -25.64 -16.35
N ASN A 49 19.91 -24.97 -17.49
CA ASN A 49 20.40 -23.62 -17.77
C ASN A 49 19.23 -22.63 -17.94
N ILE A 50 18.81 -22.00 -16.85
CA ILE A 50 17.92 -20.83 -16.89
C ILE A 50 18.77 -19.60 -17.24
N ILE A 51 18.77 -19.25 -18.53
CA ILE A 51 19.36 -18.00 -19.02
C ILE A 51 18.28 -16.93 -18.87
N ILE A 52 18.42 -16.05 -17.87
CA ILE A 52 17.50 -14.93 -17.68
C ILE A 52 17.82 -13.87 -18.74
N PRO A 53 16.89 -13.58 -19.68
CA PRO A 53 17.16 -12.62 -20.74
C PRO A 53 17.33 -11.22 -20.14
N LYS A 54 18.51 -10.62 -20.32
CA LYS A 54 18.88 -9.28 -19.83
C LYS A 54 18.39 -8.17 -20.78
N MET A 55 17.11 -8.19 -21.16
CA MET A 55 16.56 -7.22 -22.14
C MET A 55 16.60 -5.77 -21.66
N TYR A 56 16.54 -5.54 -20.35
CA TYR A 56 16.51 -4.20 -19.73
C TYR A 56 17.58 -4.04 -18.63
N GLY A 57 18.80 -4.53 -18.87
CA GLY A 57 19.95 -4.34 -17.97
C GLY A 57 20.31 -5.54 -17.10
N ALA A 58 21.20 -5.33 -16.12
CA ALA A 58 21.65 -6.40 -15.22
C ALA A 58 20.52 -6.82 -14.27
N VAL A 59 20.01 -8.04 -14.45
CA VAL A 59 19.00 -8.62 -13.55
C VAL A 59 19.66 -8.93 -12.20
N GLN A 60 19.45 -8.06 -11.22
CA GLN A 60 19.82 -8.31 -9.83
C GLN A 60 18.82 -9.30 -9.24
N ILE A 61 19.22 -10.57 -9.08
CA ILE A 61 18.38 -11.58 -8.44
C ILE A 61 18.36 -11.27 -6.94
N LYS A 62 17.32 -10.56 -6.49
CA LYS A 62 17.08 -10.31 -5.07
C LYS A 62 16.93 -11.62 -4.31
N THR A 63 17.55 -11.70 -3.13
CA THR A 63 17.39 -12.80 -2.18
C THR A 63 15.93 -12.91 -1.72
N ASN A 64 15.55 -14.08 -1.17
CA ASN A 64 14.18 -14.27 -0.68
C ASN A 64 13.84 -13.30 0.48
N GLU A 65 14.84 -12.96 1.30
CA GLU A 65 14.70 -11.99 2.39
C GLU A 65 14.43 -10.58 1.85
N GLU A 66 15.18 -10.14 0.83
CA GLU A 66 14.96 -8.82 0.19
C GLU A 66 13.58 -8.72 -0.44
N LYS A 67 13.09 -9.79 -1.09
CA LYS A 67 11.74 -9.83 -1.66
C LYS A 67 10.66 -9.74 -0.59
N LEU A 68 10.85 -10.44 0.53
CA LEU A 68 9.90 -10.40 1.65
C LEU A 68 9.84 -8.99 2.26
N VAL A 69 10.99 -8.35 2.42
CA VAL A 69 11.07 -6.96 2.91
C VAL A 69 10.38 -6.01 1.93
N GLU A 70 10.69 -6.08 0.63
CA GLU A 70 10.06 -5.23 -0.38
C GLU A 70 8.53 -5.40 -0.41
N ALA A 71 8.04 -6.64 -0.37
CA ALA A 71 6.61 -6.92 -0.28
C ALA A 71 5.96 -6.36 0.99
N ALA A 72 6.69 -6.36 2.12
CA ALA A 72 6.22 -5.76 3.36
C ALA A 72 6.10 -4.23 3.24
N PHE A 73 7.09 -3.55 2.65
CA PHE A 73 7.07 -2.10 2.44
C PHE A 73 6.02 -1.65 1.41
N GLU A 74 5.74 -2.49 0.41
CA GLU A 74 4.67 -2.23 -0.56
C GLU A 74 3.27 -2.52 0.00
N SER A 75 3.16 -3.24 1.11
CA SER A 75 1.87 -3.60 1.69
C SER A 75 1.10 -2.37 2.18
N CYS A 76 -0.22 -2.35 1.91
CA CYS A 76 -1.09 -1.28 2.38
C CYS A 76 -1.12 -1.16 3.91
N ALA A 77 -0.97 -2.28 4.63
CA ALA A 77 -0.92 -2.30 6.08
C ALA A 77 0.29 -1.53 6.60
N PHE A 78 1.47 -1.76 6.02
CA PHE A 78 2.69 -1.07 6.41
C PHE A 78 2.65 0.42 6.05
N LYS A 79 2.24 0.77 4.81
CA LYS A 79 2.06 2.17 4.40
C LYS A 79 1.11 2.92 5.34
N SER A 80 -0.02 2.32 5.68
CA SER A 80 -1.01 2.93 6.57
C SER A 80 -0.48 3.09 8.00
N LEU A 81 0.25 2.09 8.52
CA LEU A 81 0.87 2.15 9.84
C LEU A 81 1.93 3.26 9.91
N MET A 82 2.81 3.33 8.92
CA MET A 82 3.83 4.38 8.87
C MET A 82 3.20 5.77 8.78
N SER A 83 2.19 5.96 7.94
CA SER A 83 1.44 7.23 7.86
C SER A 83 0.69 7.55 9.14
N CYS A 84 0.19 6.55 9.88
CA CYS A 84 -0.41 6.72 11.19
C CYS A 84 0.60 7.28 12.21
N VAL A 85 1.79 6.68 12.28
CA VAL A 85 2.86 7.10 13.21
C VAL A 85 3.38 8.49 12.85
N LEU A 86 3.62 8.75 11.56
CA LEU A 86 4.06 10.07 11.07
C LEU A 86 2.98 11.13 11.32
N GLY A 87 1.71 10.81 11.05
CA GLY A 87 0.57 11.67 11.33
C GLY A 87 0.42 11.97 12.82
N TYR A 88 0.60 10.98 13.69
CA TYR A 88 0.61 11.18 15.14
C TYR A 88 1.73 12.13 15.57
N GLY A 89 2.94 11.95 15.04
CA GLY A 89 4.09 12.81 15.34
C GLY A 89 3.86 14.27 14.95
N LEU A 90 3.35 14.50 13.73
CA LEU A 90 3.01 15.83 13.25
C LEU A 90 1.88 16.45 14.09
N GLY A 91 0.82 15.70 14.38
CA GLY A 91 -0.30 16.16 15.20
C GLY A 91 0.10 16.46 16.63
N ALA A 92 1.02 15.69 17.20
CA ALA A 92 1.57 15.94 18.52
C ALA A 92 2.42 17.23 18.55
N ALA A 93 3.25 17.47 17.53
CA ALA A 93 4.02 18.71 17.43
C ALA A 93 3.11 19.94 17.35
N ILE A 94 2.06 19.87 16.51
CA ILE A 94 1.05 20.93 16.38
C ILE A 94 0.28 21.12 17.69
N GLY A 95 -0.13 20.02 18.34
CA GLY A 95 -0.87 20.07 19.61
C GLY A 95 -0.05 20.66 20.76
N LEU A 96 1.24 20.33 20.83
CA LEU A 96 2.15 20.88 21.83
C LEU A 96 2.36 22.38 21.62
N PHE A 97 2.58 22.79 20.36
CA PHE A 97 2.73 24.21 20.01
C PHE A 97 1.45 25.00 20.30
N SER A 98 0.28 24.46 19.92
CA SER A 98 -1.01 25.09 20.22
C SER A 98 -1.26 25.23 21.72
N SER A 99 -0.81 24.28 22.54
CA SER A 99 -0.97 24.33 23.99
C SER A 99 0.01 25.32 24.64
N SER A 100 1.17 25.57 24.02
CA SER A 100 2.15 26.55 24.52
C SER A 100 1.77 28.00 24.29
N VAL A 101 0.98 28.30 23.25
CA VAL A 101 0.63 29.69 22.89
C VAL A 101 -0.57 30.23 23.68
N ASN A 102 -1.47 29.36 24.19
CA ASN A 102 -2.48 29.76 25.17
C ASN A 102 -3.08 28.54 25.90
N PRO A 103 -2.67 28.22 27.14
CA PRO A 103 -3.20 27.07 27.88
C PRO A 103 -4.67 27.25 28.34
N ASN A 104 -5.23 28.48 28.32
CA ASN A 104 -6.58 28.77 28.82
C ASN A 104 -7.74 28.30 27.91
N ILE A 105 -7.47 27.67 26.76
CA ILE A 105 -8.51 27.29 25.80
C ILE A 105 -9.34 26.09 26.30
N ALA A 106 -8.82 25.31 27.25
CA ALA A 106 -9.49 24.11 27.76
C ALA A 106 -10.63 24.39 28.76
N ASP A 107 -10.62 25.54 29.46
CA ASP A 107 -11.64 25.85 30.46
C ASP A 107 -11.79 27.37 30.71
N PRO A 108 -12.80 28.06 30.14
CA PRO A 108 -13.02 29.49 30.36
C PRO A 108 -13.48 29.85 31.79
N LEU A 109 -13.72 28.86 32.65
CA LEU A 109 -14.09 29.03 34.06
C LEU A 109 -12.91 28.80 35.03
N ALA A 110 -11.75 28.34 34.54
CA ALA A 110 -10.58 28.01 35.37
C ALA A 110 -9.61 29.18 35.61
N GLY A 111 -9.99 30.41 35.26
CA GLY A 111 -9.14 31.61 35.35
C GLY A 111 -8.69 32.01 36.77
N GLU A 112 -9.18 31.37 37.84
CA GLU A 112 -8.88 31.75 39.23
C GLU A 112 -7.93 30.81 39.99
N LYS A 113 -7.66 29.60 39.50
CA LYS A 113 -6.69 28.72 40.18
C LYS A 113 -5.41 28.72 39.38
N GLN A 114 -4.31 29.22 39.95
CA GLN A 114 -2.96 28.93 39.46
C GLN A 114 -2.86 27.41 39.26
N GLN A 115 -3.02 26.96 38.01
CA GLN A 115 -2.95 25.55 37.69
C GLN A 115 -1.54 25.11 38.06
N THR A 116 -1.46 24.12 38.96
CA THR A 116 -0.19 23.51 39.36
C THR A 116 0.52 23.03 38.08
N ALA A 117 1.85 23.12 38.01
CA ALA A 117 2.60 22.67 36.82
C ALA A 117 2.20 21.25 36.36
N ARG A 118 1.86 20.36 37.30
CA ARG A 118 1.32 19.02 37.02
C ARG A 118 -0.03 19.01 36.30
N GLU A 119 -0.92 19.93 36.63
CA GLU A 119 -2.23 20.10 35.98
C GLU A 119 -2.03 20.56 34.54
N ILE A 120 -1.17 21.57 34.34
CA ILE A 120 -0.82 22.10 33.01
C ILE A 120 -0.20 21.00 32.14
N PHE A 121 0.79 20.26 32.66
CA PHE A 121 1.37 19.15 31.90
C PHE A 121 0.35 18.05 31.57
N ARG A 122 -0.65 17.83 32.44
CA ARG A 122 -1.72 16.85 32.19
C ARG A 122 -2.64 17.32 31.06
N GLU A 123 -3.06 18.59 31.08
CA GLU A 123 -3.88 19.18 30.03
C GLU A 123 -3.13 19.28 28.70
N MET A 124 -1.88 19.73 28.71
CA MET A 124 -1.01 19.76 27.53
C MET A 124 -0.86 18.36 26.91
N ARG A 125 -0.67 17.32 27.74
CA ARG A 125 -0.57 15.94 27.28
C ARG A 125 -1.88 15.46 26.67
N GLN A 126 -3.02 15.77 27.30
CA GLN A 126 -4.32 15.36 26.82
C GLN A 126 -4.68 16.04 25.50
N ALA A 127 -4.39 17.34 25.37
CA ALA A 127 -4.55 18.08 24.13
C ALA A 127 -3.61 17.55 23.03
N THR A 128 -2.31 17.44 23.31
CA THR A 128 -1.31 16.90 22.36
C THR A 128 -1.71 15.51 21.86
N HIS A 129 -2.18 14.64 22.75
CA HIS A 129 -2.62 13.29 22.42
C HIS A 129 -3.94 13.28 21.61
N SER A 130 -4.87 14.21 21.87
CA SER A 130 -6.10 14.31 21.08
C SER A 130 -5.80 14.79 19.66
N TYR A 131 -4.94 15.81 19.48
CA TYR A 131 -4.47 16.23 18.15
C TYR A 131 -3.72 15.09 17.44
N GLY A 132 -2.77 14.44 18.12
CA GLY A 132 -2.04 13.29 17.58
C GLY A 132 -2.96 12.19 17.08
N LYS A 133 -3.99 11.80 17.84
CA LYS A 133 -4.97 10.79 17.42
C LYS A 133 -5.75 11.18 16.16
N ASN A 134 -6.19 12.45 16.06
CA ASN A 134 -6.93 12.91 14.88
C ASN A 134 -6.06 12.87 13.62
N PHE A 135 -4.82 13.39 13.70
CA PHE A 135 -3.90 13.36 12.56
C PHE A 135 -3.42 11.95 12.20
N ALA A 136 -3.26 11.07 13.20
CA ALA A 136 -2.96 9.66 12.98
C ALA A 136 -4.06 8.96 12.16
N VAL A 137 -5.33 9.19 12.51
CA VAL A 137 -6.47 8.63 11.77
C VAL A 137 -6.54 9.18 10.35
N ILE A 138 -6.36 10.49 10.17
CA ILE A 138 -6.34 11.11 8.83
C ILE A 138 -5.25 10.49 7.96
N GLY A 139 -4.02 10.39 8.47
CA GLY A 139 -2.88 9.83 7.74
C GLY A 139 -3.05 8.34 7.42
N ALA A 140 -3.57 7.57 8.38
CA ALA A 140 -3.85 6.14 8.19
C ALA A 140 -4.91 5.90 7.10
N VAL A 141 -6.02 6.64 7.14
CA VAL A 141 -7.12 6.48 6.16
C VAL A 141 -6.67 6.94 4.78
N PHE A 142 -5.93 8.05 4.68
CA PHE A 142 -5.40 8.53 3.41
C PHE A 142 -4.52 7.48 2.72
N ALA A 143 -3.51 6.97 3.42
CA ALA A 143 -2.59 5.97 2.87
C ALA A 143 -3.29 4.62 2.57
N ALA A 144 -4.26 4.22 3.39
CA ALA A 144 -5.05 3.01 3.15
C ALA A 144 -5.86 3.13 1.86
N VAL A 145 -6.59 4.23 1.68
CA VAL A 145 -7.43 4.45 0.51
C VAL A 145 -6.57 4.59 -0.75
N GLU A 146 -5.48 5.36 -0.68
CA GLU A 146 -4.55 5.51 -1.80
C GLU A 146 -4.00 4.15 -2.25
N CYS A 147 -3.51 3.34 -1.31
CA CYS A 147 -2.96 2.01 -1.63
C CYS A 147 -4.01 1.07 -2.23
N VAL A 148 -5.27 1.12 -1.76
CA VAL A 148 -6.36 0.32 -2.34
C VAL A 148 -6.70 0.77 -3.76
N ILE A 149 -6.75 2.09 -4.01
CA ILE A 149 -7.01 2.64 -5.35
C ILE A 149 -5.88 2.29 -6.30
N GLU A 150 -4.63 2.47 -5.87
CA GLU A 150 -3.44 2.11 -6.62
C GLU A 150 -3.42 0.62 -6.95
N SER A 151 -3.69 -0.25 -5.97
CA SER A 151 -3.74 -1.70 -6.17
C SER A 151 -4.84 -2.13 -7.14
N LYS A 152 -5.97 -1.42 -7.17
CA LYS A 152 -7.08 -1.71 -8.11
C LYS A 152 -6.83 -1.19 -9.51
N ARG A 153 -6.19 -0.02 -9.64
CA ARG A 153 -5.91 0.59 -10.95
C ARG A 153 -4.63 0.07 -11.59
N GLY A 154 -3.67 -0.41 -10.79
CA GLY A 154 -2.35 -0.85 -11.26
C GLY A 154 -1.48 0.28 -11.80
N VAL A 155 -1.80 1.55 -11.48
CA VAL A 155 -1.10 2.74 -12.00
C VAL A 155 -0.96 3.77 -10.89
N SER A 156 0.23 4.38 -10.76
CA SER A 156 0.56 5.41 -9.77
C SER A 156 0.52 6.83 -10.37
N ASP A 157 -0.65 7.47 -10.32
CA ASP A 157 -0.89 8.83 -10.85
C ASP A 157 -1.26 9.84 -9.75
N TRP A 158 -1.12 11.13 -10.05
CA TRP A 158 -1.59 12.25 -9.22
C TRP A 158 -3.11 12.19 -8.91
N LYS A 159 -3.86 11.48 -9.76
CA LYS A 159 -5.28 11.23 -9.54
C LYS A 159 -5.53 10.33 -8.33
N ASN A 160 -4.60 9.42 -8.00
CA ASN A 160 -4.74 8.51 -6.86
C ASN A 160 -4.81 9.29 -5.55
N GLY A 161 -3.88 10.24 -5.34
CA GLY A 161 -3.91 11.10 -4.15
C GLY A 161 -5.13 12.01 -4.12
N THR A 162 -5.62 12.49 -5.27
CA THR A 162 -6.88 13.25 -5.36
C THR A 162 -8.07 12.44 -4.88
N TYR A 163 -8.23 11.21 -5.38
CA TYR A 163 -9.32 10.33 -4.99
C TYR A 163 -9.20 9.89 -3.53
N ALA A 164 -7.99 9.59 -3.07
CA ALA A 164 -7.73 9.24 -1.67
C ALA A 164 -8.06 10.41 -0.74
N GLY A 165 -7.68 11.63 -1.10
CA GLY A 165 -8.02 12.86 -0.39
C GLY A 165 -9.55 13.06 -0.33
N ALA A 166 -10.23 12.99 -1.47
CA ALA A 166 -11.67 13.14 -1.54
C ALA A 166 -12.42 12.15 -0.64
N VAL A 167 -12.05 10.87 -0.70
CA VAL A 167 -12.67 9.80 0.11
C VAL A 167 -12.35 9.97 1.59
N THR A 168 -11.10 10.31 1.94
CA THR A 168 -10.68 10.50 3.34
C THR A 168 -11.38 11.71 3.97
N GLY A 169 -11.35 12.86 3.29
CA GLY A 169 -12.02 14.08 3.74
C GLY A 169 -13.54 13.94 3.77
N GLY A 170 -14.10 13.21 2.80
CA GLY A 170 -15.52 12.86 2.78
C GLY A 170 -15.91 11.98 3.96
N LEU A 171 -15.21 10.87 4.18
CA LEU A 171 -15.52 9.91 5.24
C LEU A 171 -15.44 10.56 6.64
N ILE A 172 -14.43 11.38 6.86
CA ILE A 172 -14.24 12.08 8.15
C ILE A 172 -15.27 13.21 8.30
N GLY A 173 -15.49 14.00 7.24
CA GLY A 173 -16.44 15.11 7.25
C GLY A 173 -17.90 14.67 7.37
N LEU A 174 -18.25 13.49 6.85
CA LEU A 174 -19.60 12.92 6.95
C LEU A 174 -20.04 12.70 8.41
N ARG A 175 -19.09 12.48 9.34
CA ARG A 175 -19.40 12.38 10.77
C ARG A 175 -20.00 13.69 11.33
N ALA A 176 -19.65 14.84 10.76
CA ALA A 176 -20.20 16.14 11.12
C ALA A 176 -21.43 16.54 10.28
N GLY A 177 -21.85 15.68 9.33
CA GLY A 177 -23.02 15.87 8.47
C GLY A 177 -22.69 15.89 6.97
N VAL A 178 -23.71 15.74 6.12
CA VAL A 178 -23.55 15.63 4.66
C VAL A 178 -22.90 16.86 4.04
N LYS A 179 -23.29 18.07 4.48
CA LYS A 179 -22.68 19.32 4.01
C LYS A 179 -21.18 19.37 4.34
N ALA A 180 -20.82 19.03 5.57
CA ALA A 180 -19.42 18.97 6.01
C ALA A 180 -18.63 17.88 5.25
N GLY A 181 -19.26 16.75 4.92
CA GLY A 181 -18.68 15.71 4.08
C GLY A 181 -18.34 16.20 2.67
N ILE A 182 -19.23 16.95 2.01
CA ILE A 182 -18.97 17.49 0.67
C ILE A 182 -17.83 18.53 0.70
N PHE A 183 -17.87 19.47 1.66
CA PHE A 183 -16.79 20.45 1.82
C PHE A 183 -15.47 19.79 2.21
N GLY A 184 -15.50 18.78 3.08
CA GLY A 184 -14.34 17.98 3.47
C GLY A 184 -13.74 17.22 2.27
N ALA A 185 -14.58 16.57 1.47
CA ALA A 185 -14.14 15.89 0.26
C ALA A 185 -13.49 16.86 -0.73
N ALA A 186 -14.11 18.01 -1.00
CA ALA A 186 -13.56 19.02 -1.90
C ALA A 186 -12.23 19.60 -1.39
N GLY A 187 -12.16 19.94 -0.09
CA GLY A 187 -10.96 20.50 0.53
C GLY A 187 -9.78 19.52 0.53
N PHE A 188 -10.00 18.27 0.94
CA PHE A 188 -8.95 17.27 0.93
C PHE A 188 -8.54 16.86 -0.49
N ALA A 189 -9.48 16.78 -1.44
CA ALA A 189 -9.14 16.54 -2.84
C ALA A 189 -8.22 17.63 -3.40
N ALA A 190 -8.55 18.90 -3.14
CA ALA A 190 -7.75 20.04 -3.59
C ALA A 190 -6.39 20.11 -2.88
N PHE A 191 -6.34 19.81 -1.58
CA PHE A 191 -5.07 19.79 -0.86
C PHE A 191 -4.15 18.69 -1.39
N SER A 192 -4.68 17.47 -1.57
CA SER A 192 -3.91 16.35 -2.10
C SER A 192 -3.41 16.60 -3.52
N THR A 193 -4.24 17.16 -4.42
CA THR A 193 -3.79 17.51 -5.79
C THR A 193 -2.65 18.51 -5.79
N VAL A 194 -2.72 19.53 -4.94
CA VAL A 194 -1.68 20.57 -4.85
C VAL A 194 -0.37 19.97 -4.35
N ILE A 195 -0.41 19.13 -3.31
CA ILE A 195 0.78 18.48 -2.77
C ILE A 195 1.39 17.51 -3.79
N ASP A 196 0.58 16.67 -4.44
CA ASP A 196 1.05 15.75 -5.50
C ASP A 196 1.65 16.51 -6.69
N TYR A 197 1.02 17.61 -7.10
CA TYR A 197 1.54 18.45 -8.17
C TYR A 197 2.88 19.07 -7.78
N TYR A 198 2.99 19.59 -6.55
CA TYR A 198 4.20 20.19 -6.03
C TYR A 198 5.35 19.18 -5.93
N MET A 199 5.11 17.98 -5.39
CA MET A 199 6.14 16.94 -5.27
C MET A 199 6.62 16.38 -6.61
N ARG A 200 5.80 16.47 -7.68
CA ARG A 200 6.18 16.02 -9.03
C ARG A 200 6.94 17.06 -9.84
N HIS A 201 6.80 18.35 -9.53
CA HIS A 201 7.42 19.44 -10.27
C HIS A 201 8.62 20.07 -9.55
N ARG A 202 9.01 19.52 -8.40
CA ARG A 202 10.21 19.89 -7.66
C ARG A 202 11.16 18.71 -7.57
#